data_AF-A0A846CFH0-F1
#
_entry.id   AF-A0A846CFH0-F1
#
_cell.length_a   1.000
_cell.length_b   1.000
_cell.length_c   1.000
_cell.angle_alpha   90.00
_cell.angle_beta   90.00
_cell.angle_gamma   90.00
#
_symmetry.space_group_name_H-M   'P 1'
#
loop_
_entity.id
_entity.type
_entity.pdbx_description
1 polymer ?
#
loop_
_entity_poly.entity_id
_entity_poly.type
_entity_poly.pdbx_seq_one_letter_code
_entity_poly.pdbx_strand_id
1 'polypeptide(L)' 'LPQGDGTQQVMMTATAKVAELRSYTGAVFVIEKDGQSTTVTAICETDQPSSTPPAMPTPPSQGSAEIQCPSGSNPVR' A
#
# COMPACT_ATOMS: atom_id res chain seq x y z
N LEU A 1 11.03 -7.77 -21.47
CA LEU A 1 10.34 -7.13 -20.31
C LEU A 1 11.34 -7.10 -19.17
N PRO A 2 11.66 -5.95 -18.57
CA PRO A 2 12.67 -5.92 -17.51
C PRO A 2 12.08 -6.62 -16.29
N GLN A 3 12.70 -7.73 -15.89
CA GLN A 3 12.34 -8.50 -14.70
C GLN A 3 13.13 -7.90 -13.54
N GLY A 4 12.43 -7.13 -12.69
CA GLY A 4 13.00 -6.54 -11.48
C GLY A 4 13.41 -7.58 -10.45
N ASP A 5 14.28 -7.17 -9.54
CA ASP A 5 15.06 -7.89 -8.52
C ASP A 5 14.25 -8.69 -7.47
N GLY A 6 13.35 -9.57 -7.90
CA GLY A 6 12.66 -10.54 -7.04
C GLY A 6 11.59 -9.99 -6.09
N THR A 7 11.47 -8.67 -5.91
CA THR A 7 10.39 -8.04 -5.13
C THR A 7 9.40 -7.39 -6.09
N GLN A 8 8.24 -8.02 -6.29
CA GLN A 8 7.18 -7.48 -7.15
C GLN A 8 6.22 -6.67 -6.29
N GLN A 9 6.17 -5.37 -6.54
CA GLN A 9 5.24 -4.47 -5.87
C GLN A 9 4.56 -3.55 -6.88
N VAL A 10 3.30 -3.22 -6.62
CA VAL A 10 2.51 -2.26 -7.40
C VAL A 10 1.92 -1.24 -6.44
N MET A 11 1.94 0.02 -6.86
CA MET A 11 1.32 1.14 -6.16
C MET A 11 0.29 1.80 -7.08
N MET A 12 -0.90 2.05 -6.57
CA MET A 12 -1.95 2.80 -7.26
C MET A 12 -2.44 3.91 -6.33
N THR A 13 -2.62 5.12 -6.84
CA THR A 13 -3.09 6.25 -6.05
C THR A 13 -4.45 6.74 -6.54
N ALA A 14 -5.29 7.17 -5.61
CA ALA A 14 -6.51 7.92 -5.88
C ALA A 14 -6.41 9.26 -5.14
N THR A 15 -6.03 10.30 -5.88
CA THR A 15 -5.83 11.64 -5.33
C THR A 15 -7.13 12.43 -5.37
N ALA A 16 -7.56 12.95 -4.21
CA ALA A 16 -8.69 13.85 -4.13
C ALA A 16 -8.40 15.18 -4.84
N LYS A 17 -9.38 15.62 -5.63
CA LYS A 17 -9.37 16.94 -6.30
C LYS A 17 -10.29 17.96 -5.62
N VAL A 18 -11.00 17.52 -4.59
CA VAL A 18 -11.98 18.29 -3.81
C VAL A 18 -11.48 18.30 -2.37
N ALA A 19 -11.47 19.48 -1.74
CA ALA A 19 -10.73 19.73 -0.49
C ALA A 19 -11.27 18.93 0.71
N GLU A 20 -12.51 18.48 0.62
CA GLU A 20 -13.24 17.76 1.67
C GLU A 20 -13.09 16.23 1.57
N LEU A 21 -12.39 15.74 0.54
CA LEU A 21 -12.18 14.30 0.32
C LEU A 21 -10.78 13.85 0.74
N ARG A 22 -10.71 12.63 1.26
CA ARG A 22 -9.46 11.91 1.55
C ARG A 22 -8.83 11.39 0.26
N SER A 23 -7.51 11.24 0.28
CA SER A 23 -6.77 10.56 -0.78
C SER A 23 -6.38 9.15 -0.33
N TYR A 24 -6.11 8.28 -1.30
CA TYR A 24 -5.86 6.87 -1.07
C TYR A 24 -4.63 6.37 -1.84
N THR A 25 -3.98 5.38 -1.26
CA THR A 25 -2.94 4.58 -1.93
C THR A 25 -3.24 3.10 -1.72
N GLY A 26 -3.48 2.39 -2.82
CA GLY A 26 -3.53 0.94 -2.86
C GLY A 26 -2.15 0.37 -3.17
N ALA A 27 -1.78 -0.70 -2.48
CA ALA A 27 -0.54 -1.41 -2.74
C ALA A 27 -0.77 -2.92 -2.82
N VAL A 28 -0.01 -3.55 -3.71
CA VAL A 28 0.05 -5.00 -3.90
C VAL A 28 1.51 -5.41 -3.74
N PHE A 29 1.77 -6.42 -2.90
CA PHE A 29 3.08 -7.00 -2.74
C PHE A 29 3.02 -8.51 -2.98
N VAL A 30 4.01 -9.02 -3.70
CA VAL A 30 4.31 -10.44 -3.74
C VAL A 30 5.40 -10.72 -2.72
N ILE A 31 5.07 -11.52 -1.71
CA ILE A 31 5.98 -11.90 -0.61
C ILE A 31 6.16 -13.41 -0.58
N GLU A 32 7.31 -13.88 -0.12
CA GLU A 32 7.50 -15.29 0.23
C GLU A 32 7.02 -15.52 1.66
N LYS A 33 6.12 -16.47 1.85
CA LYS A 33 5.63 -16.91 3.16
C LYS A 33 5.55 -18.43 3.17
N ASP A 34 6.19 -19.05 4.16
CA ASP A 34 6.24 -20.51 4.30
C ASP A 34 6.78 -21.23 3.04
N GLY A 35 7.71 -20.60 2.32
CA GLY A 35 8.28 -21.10 1.07
C GLY A 35 7.34 -21.05 -0.14
N GLN A 36 6.24 -20.30 -0.03
CA GLN A 36 5.29 -20.04 -1.11
C GLN A 36 5.12 -18.55 -1.38
N SER A 37 5.07 -18.20 -2.65
CA SER A 37 4.74 -16.86 -3.11
C SER A 37 3.27 -16.53 -2.78
N THR A 38 3.06 -15.51 -1.97
CA THR A 38 1.76 -15.02 -1.52
C THR A 38 1.60 -13.57 -1.95
N THR A 39 0.42 -13.23 -2.47
CA THR A 39 0.05 -11.83 -2.74
C THR A 39 -0.69 -11.25 -1.55
N VAL A 40 -0.23 -10.11 -1.05
CA VAL A 40 -0.91 -9.32 -0.01
C VAL A 40 -1.25 -7.93 -0.56
N THR A 41 -2.35 -7.37 -0.10
CA THR A 41 -2.85 -6.08 -0.57
C THR A 41 -3.37 -5.24 0.58
N ALA A 42 -3.23 -3.93 0.48
CA ALA A 42 -3.84 -2.98 1.40
C ALA A 42 -4.18 -1.67 0.68
N ILE A 43 -5.15 -0.96 1.24
CA ILE A 43 -5.47 0.41 0.86
C ILE A 43 -5.26 1.28 2.10
N CYS A 44 -4.45 2.31 1.96
CA CYS A 44 -4.26 3.34 2.97
C CYS A 44 -5.05 4.58 2.56
N GLU A 45 -5.80 5.16 3.48
CA GLU A 45 -6.49 6.44 3.33
C GLU A 45 -5.85 7.50 4.21
N THR A 46 -5.83 8.76 3.79
CA THR A 46 -5.35 9.86 4.64
C THR A 46 -6.30 10.08 5.83
N ASP A 47 -5.75 10.33 7.03
CA ASP A 47 -6.57 10.53 8.24
C ASP A 47 -7.52 11.73 8.11
N GLN A 48 -7.08 12.76 7.37
CA GLN A 48 -7.80 13.99 7.07
C GLN A 48 -7.95 14.17 5.56
N PRO A 49 -8.92 14.99 5.09
CA PRO A 49 -8.99 15.40 3.69
C PRO A 49 -7.66 15.95 3.19
N SER A 50 -7.26 15.53 1.99
CA SER A 50 -5.93 15.83 1.44
C SER A 50 -5.91 15.66 -0.06
N SER A 51 -5.27 16.59 -0.78
CA SER A 51 -4.96 16.47 -2.21
C SER A 51 -3.60 15.81 -2.48
N THR A 52 -2.96 15.26 -1.44
CA THR A 52 -1.74 14.46 -1.53
C THR A 52 -2.04 13.03 -1.05
N PRO A 53 -1.82 12.00 -1.88
CA PRO A 53 -2.06 10.63 -1.47
C PRO A 53 -1.00 10.14 -0.46
N PRO A 54 -1.32 9.09 0.32
CA PRO A 54 -0.34 8.43 1.18
C PRO A 54 0.87 7.95 0.36
N ALA A 55 2.06 7.94 0.96
CA ALA A 55 3.22 7.28 0.36
C ALA A 55 3.02 5.77 0.21
N MET A 56 3.95 5.09 -0.47
CA MET A 56 3.93 3.63 -0.59
C MET A 56 3.89 2.98 0.81
N PRO A 57 2.92 2.09 1.09
CA PRO A 57 2.88 1.31 2.32
C PRO A 57 4.12 0.42 2.46
N THR A 58 4.43 0.02 3.69
CA THR A 58 5.54 -0.91 3.94
C THR A 58 5.02 -2.35 3.86
N PRO A 59 5.66 -3.25 3.08
CA PRO A 59 5.25 -4.65 3.02
C PRO A 59 5.38 -5.34 4.38
N PRO A 60 4.71 -6.49 4.58
CA PRO A 60 4.83 -7.24 5.82
C PRO A 60 6.27 -7.68 6.09
N SER A 61 6.63 -7.74 7.37
CA SER A 61 7.85 -8.40 7.81
C SER A 61 7.72 -9.92 7.65
N GLN A 62 8.85 -10.64 7.54
CA GLN A 62 8.91 -12.10 7.50
C GLN A 62 8.01 -12.73 8.58
N GLY A 63 7.03 -13.54 8.17
CA GLY A 63 6.07 -14.21 9.06
C GLY A 63 4.75 -13.45 9.32
N SER A 64 4.64 -12.18 8.92
CA SER A 64 3.39 -11.41 8.96
C SER A 64 2.74 -11.29 7.57
N ALA A 65 1.44 -11.04 7.53
CA ALA A 65 0.71 -10.65 6.31
C ALA A 65 0.25 -9.19 6.37
N GLU A 66 0.61 -8.46 7.42
CA GLU A 66 0.11 -7.11 7.68
C GLU A 66 0.97 -6.05 7.00
N ILE A 67 0.33 -5.28 6.11
CA ILE A 67 0.92 -4.12 5.45
C ILE A 67 0.73 -2.90 6.35
N GLN A 68 1.78 -2.09 6.51
CA GLN A 68 1.75 -0.89 7.34
C GLN A 68 1.55 0.36 6.49
N CYS A 69 0.50 1.12 6.80
CA CYS A 69 0.26 2.43 6.18
C CYS A 69 1.26 3.48 6.68
N PRO A 70 1.65 4.44 5.83
CA PRO A 70 2.53 5.53 6.25
C PRO A 70 1.83 6.43 7.28
N SER A 71 2.61 7.18 8.06
CA SER A 71 2.08 8.14 9.02
C SER A 71 1.12 9.16 8.38
N GLY A 72 0.07 9.52 9.12
CA GLY A 72 -1.01 10.38 8.59
C GLY A 72 -2.01 9.63 7.71
N SER A 73 -1.99 8.30 7.75
CA SER A 73 -2.90 7.44 7.00
C SER A 73 -3.23 6.17 7.78
N ASN A 74 -4.42 5.64 7.55
CA ASN A 74 -4.91 4.41 8.17
C ASN A 74 -5.35 3.38 7.13
N PRO A 75 -5.37 2.08 7.46
CA PRO A 75 -5.93 1.07 6.58
C PRO A 75 -7.43 1.30 6.39
N VAL A 76 -7.92 1.12 5.16
CA VAL A 76 -9.35 1.03 4.86
C VAL A 76 -9.82 -0.39 5.23
N ARG A 77 -10.89 -0.49 6.03
CA ARG A 77 -11.53 -1.77 6.38
C ARG A 77 -12.67 -2.13 5.46
#